data_AF-A0A318SW58-F1
#
_entry.id   AF-A0A318SW58-F1
#
_cell.length_a   1.000
_cell.length_b   1.000
_cell.length_c   1.000
_cell.angle_alpha   90.00
_cell.angle_beta   90.00
_cell.angle_gamma   90.00
#
_symmetry.space_group_name_H-M   'P 1'
#
loop_
_entity.id
_entity.type
_entity.pdbx_description
1 polymer ?
#
loop_
_entity_poly.entity_id
_entity_poly.type
_entity_poly.pdbx_seq_one_letter_code
_entity_poly.pdbx_strand_id
1 'polypeptide(L)'
;MALPEFTMRQLLESGVHFGHQTARWNPRMGEFIYGARNGIHILDLTQTVPMLDKALQVIRDTVARGGRVLFVGTKRQAAGPIAEAAEKSAQFYMNHRWLGGTLTNWQTVSHSINRLRAIDEAAANGFEGLTKKERLGMEREQAKLQASLGGIREMGGVPDLMFVIDVNKEDLAINEAKKLGIPVVAVVDTNCSPSGVDYIIPGNDDAARAISLYCDLAARAALDGMSAQLGAAGVDMGAMEQQYAEEGLAEQAAADAAAETAEAPAADETAAQ
;
A
#
# COMPACT_ATOMS: atom_id res chain seq x y z
N MET A 1 -18.56 0.77 1.23
CA MET A 1 -18.71 0.82 -0.23
C MET A 1 -18.59 -0.62 -0.75
N ALA A 2 -18.65 -0.83 -2.06
CA ALA A 2 -18.41 -2.14 -2.67
C ALA A 2 -16.91 -2.31 -3.00
N LEU A 3 -16.48 -3.54 -3.24
CA LEU A 3 -15.15 -3.86 -3.75
C LEU A 3 -14.80 -3.02 -4.98
N PRO A 4 -13.51 -2.69 -5.21
CA PRO A 4 -13.13 -1.89 -6.36
C PRO A 4 -13.45 -2.64 -7.65
N GLU A 5 -14.25 -2.02 -8.51
CA GLU A 5 -14.59 -2.57 -9.81
C GLU A 5 -13.43 -2.41 -10.79
N PHE A 6 -13.19 -3.46 -11.57
CA PHE A 6 -12.24 -3.44 -12.69
C PHE A 6 -12.80 -4.27 -13.84
N THR A 7 -12.34 -3.98 -15.05
CA THR A 7 -12.79 -4.70 -16.25
C THR A 7 -11.65 -5.47 -16.90
N MET A 8 -11.98 -6.55 -17.61
CA MET A 8 -11.00 -7.28 -18.43
C MET A 8 -10.31 -6.35 -19.44
N ARG A 9 -11.05 -5.37 -19.98
CA ARG A 9 -10.49 -4.34 -20.86
C ARG A 9 -9.40 -3.53 -20.19
N GLN A 10 -9.60 -3.11 -18.94
CA GLN A 10 -8.61 -2.37 -18.16
C GLN A 10 -7.34 -3.19 -17.90
N LEU A 11 -7.47 -4.48 -17.61
CA LEU A 11 -6.32 -5.41 -17.48
C LEU A 11 -5.56 -5.57 -18.79
N LEU A 12 -6.28 -5.60 -19.92
CA LEU A 12 -5.69 -5.70 -21.24
C LEU A 12 -4.93 -4.42 -21.62
N GLU A 13 -5.53 -3.25 -21.40
CA GLU A 13 -4.93 -1.94 -21.67
C GLU A 13 -3.69 -1.65 -20.81
N SER A 14 -3.69 -2.09 -19.54
CA SER A 14 -2.55 -1.95 -18.62
C SER A 14 -1.41 -2.93 -18.88
N GLY A 15 -1.66 -3.99 -19.67
CA GLY A 15 -0.65 -4.98 -20.07
C GLY A 15 -0.46 -6.15 -19.11
N VAL A 16 -1.48 -6.47 -18.30
CA VAL A 16 -1.48 -7.59 -17.33
C VAL A 16 -1.31 -8.95 -18.01
N HIS A 17 -1.82 -9.09 -19.23
CA HIS A 17 -1.82 -10.34 -19.99
C HIS A 17 -0.45 -10.73 -20.57
N PHE A 18 0.54 -9.83 -20.56
CA PHE A 18 1.87 -10.15 -21.07
C PHE A 18 2.68 -10.89 -20.00
N GLY A 19 3.21 -12.07 -20.36
CA GLY A 19 4.21 -12.75 -19.54
C GLY A 19 5.63 -12.54 -20.07
N HIS A 20 6.52 -13.43 -19.66
CA HIS A 20 7.91 -13.48 -20.08
C HIS A 20 8.11 -14.25 -21.40
N GLN A 21 9.35 -14.27 -21.88
CA GLN A 21 9.77 -15.03 -23.05
C GLN A 21 9.53 -16.53 -22.87
N THR A 22 9.20 -17.24 -23.96
CA THR A 22 8.90 -18.68 -23.94
C THR A 22 10.03 -19.57 -23.43
N ALA A 23 11.27 -19.09 -23.43
CA ALA A 23 12.41 -19.83 -22.87
C ALA A 23 12.53 -19.76 -21.35
N ARG A 24 11.84 -18.83 -20.69
CA ARG A 24 11.99 -18.52 -19.25
C ARG A 24 10.78 -18.93 -18.41
N TRP A 25 9.83 -19.66 -18.98
CA TRP A 25 8.61 -20.02 -18.29
C TRP A 25 8.79 -21.17 -17.29
N ASN A 26 7.93 -21.20 -16.28
CA ASN A 26 7.83 -22.26 -15.30
C ASN A 26 6.71 -23.23 -15.72
N PRO A 27 6.98 -24.54 -15.84
CA PRO A 27 5.97 -25.54 -16.21
C PRO A 27 4.71 -25.54 -15.34
N ARG A 28 4.83 -25.14 -14.06
CA ARG A 28 3.70 -25.05 -13.13
C ARG A 28 2.73 -23.92 -13.45
N MET A 29 3.15 -22.92 -14.23
CA MET A 29 2.27 -21.86 -14.70
C MET A 29 1.50 -22.22 -15.97
N GLY A 30 1.66 -23.45 -16.50
CA GLY A 30 1.05 -23.87 -17.75
C GLY A 30 -0.47 -23.74 -17.80
N GLU A 31 -1.17 -23.95 -16.68
CA GLU A 31 -2.63 -23.82 -16.61
C GLU A 31 -3.13 -22.36 -16.75
N PHE A 32 -2.29 -21.38 -16.40
CA PHE A 32 -2.61 -19.95 -16.48
C PHE A 32 -2.17 -19.30 -17.80
N ILE A 33 -1.41 -20.02 -18.63
CA ILE A 33 -0.91 -19.53 -19.91
C ILE A 33 -1.91 -19.87 -21.01
N TYR A 34 -2.49 -18.85 -21.62
CA TYR A 34 -3.40 -19.00 -22.77
C TYR A 34 -2.65 -19.44 -24.04
N GLY A 35 -1.44 -18.92 -24.24
CA GLY A 35 -0.62 -19.24 -25.41
C GLY A 35 0.65 -18.40 -25.50
N ALA A 36 1.22 -18.30 -26.69
CA ALA A 36 2.37 -17.43 -26.95
C ALA A 36 2.24 -16.74 -28.31
N ARG A 37 2.71 -15.49 -28.40
CA ARG A 37 2.78 -14.71 -29.65
C ARG A 37 4.11 -13.98 -29.71
N ASN A 38 4.80 -14.04 -30.85
CA ASN A 38 6.10 -13.41 -31.05
C ASN A 38 7.15 -13.77 -29.97
N GLY A 39 7.10 -15.01 -29.47
CA GLY A 39 8.03 -15.49 -28.44
C GLY A 39 7.74 -15.01 -27.01
N ILE A 40 6.60 -14.34 -26.77
CA ILE A 40 6.15 -13.89 -25.45
C ILE A 40 4.90 -14.69 -25.06
N HIS A 41 4.84 -15.19 -23.82
CA HIS A 41 3.66 -15.84 -23.30
C HIS A 41 2.52 -14.85 -23.03
N ILE A 42 1.29 -15.32 -23.24
CA ILE A 42 0.07 -14.57 -22.95
C ILE A 42 -0.65 -15.31 -21.83
N LEU A 43 -0.93 -14.59 -20.75
CA LEU A 43 -1.69 -15.08 -19.60
C LEU A 43 -3.19 -15.00 -19.86
N ASP A 44 -3.92 -15.97 -19.33
CA ASP A 44 -5.37 -16.08 -19.49
C ASP A 44 -6.12 -15.14 -18.54
N LEU A 45 -6.55 -13.99 -19.06
CA LEU A 45 -7.32 -13.02 -18.28
C LEU A 45 -8.68 -13.55 -17.81
N THR A 46 -9.24 -14.59 -18.44
CA THR A 46 -10.50 -15.19 -17.97
C THR A 46 -10.32 -15.86 -16.61
N GLN A 47 -9.11 -16.30 -16.30
CA GLN A 47 -8.72 -16.81 -14.98
C GLN A 47 -8.25 -15.68 -14.05
N THR A 48 -7.48 -14.72 -14.57
CA THR A 48 -6.98 -13.59 -13.78
C THR A 48 -8.11 -12.78 -13.13
N VAL A 49 -9.19 -12.49 -13.86
CA VAL A 49 -10.30 -11.65 -13.35
C VAL A 49 -10.93 -12.22 -12.07
N PRO A 50 -11.47 -13.46 -12.04
CA PRO A 50 -12.06 -14.01 -10.83
C PRO A 50 -11.05 -14.25 -9.71
N MET A 51 -9.79 -14.57 -10.05
CA MET A 51 -8.73 -14.73 -9.06
C MET A 51 -8.33 -13.41 -8.38
N LEU A 52 -8.23 -12.33 -9.16
CA LEU A 52 -7.97 -10.98 -8.66
C LEU A 52 -9.12 -10.49 -7.78
N ASP A 53 -10.37 -10.70 -8.19
CA ASP A 53 -11.54 -10.34 -7.39
C ASP A 53 -11.53 -11.04 -6.01
N LYS A 54 -11.26 -12.35 -5.99
CA LYS A 54 -11.10 -13.11 -4.74
C LYS A 54 -9.94 -12.61 -3.89
N ALA A 55 -8.81 -12.24 -4.50
CA ALA A 55 -7.68 -11.67 -3.78
C ALA A 55 -8.02 -10.32 -3.13
N LEU A 56 -8.74 -9.45 -3.83
CA LEU A 56 -9.19 -8.15 -3.32
C LEU A 56 -10.20 -8.31 -2.18
N GLN A 57 -11.10 -9.30 -2.28
CA GLN A 57 -12.01 -9.69 -1.19
C GLN A 57 -11.25 -10.05 0.09
N VAL A 58 -10.23 -10.90 -0.02
CA VAL A 58 -9.44 -11.32 1.15
C VAL A 58 -8.67 -10.17 1.78
N ILE A 59 -8.13 -9.26 0.96
CA ILE A 59 -7.47 -8.03 1.45
C ILE A 59 -8.47 -7.20 2.26
N ARG A 60 -9.64 -6.90 1.68
CA ARG A 60 -10.71 -6.14 2.33
C ARG A 60 -11.15 -6.80 3.64
N ASP A 61 -11.45 -8.09 3.61
CA ASP A 61 -11.95 -8.83 4.78
C ASP A 61 -10.90 -8.95 5.89
N THR A 62 -9.60 -8.94 5.54
CA THR A 62 -8.53 -8.91 6.53
C THR A 62 -8.48 -7.56 7.23
N VAL A 63 -8.53 -6.46 6.48
CA VAL A 63 -8.52 -5.11 7.08
C VAL A 63 -9.82 -4.84 7.85
N ALA A 64 -10.98 -5.31 7.35
CA ALA A 64 -12.26 -5.17 8.04
C ALA A 64 -12.28 -5.82 9.43
N ARG A 65 -11.48 -6.87 9.64
CA ARG A 65 -11.29 -7.52 10.94
C ARG A 65 -10.25 -6.83 11.84
N GLY A 66 -9.69 -5.70 11.40
CA GLY A 66 -8.58 -5.01 12.05
C GLY A 66 -7.22 -5.67 11.83
N GLY A 67 -7.11 -6.57 10.85
CA GLY A 67 -5.85 -7.21 10.46
C GLY A 67 -4.97 -6.28 9.63
N ARG A 68 -3.67 -6.54 9.67
CA ARG A 68 -2.65 -5.72 8.99
C ARG A 68 -2.22 -6.37 7.69
N VAL A 69 -2.19 -5.58 6.62
CA VAL A 69 -1.69 -6.02 5.31
C VAL A 69 -0.30 -5.45 5.08
N LEU A 70 0.64 -6.31 4.70
CA LEU A 70 1.99 -5.92 4.32
C LEU A 70 2.15 -5.99 2.80
N PHE A 71 2.38 -4.84 2.17
CA PHE A 71 2.69 -4.74 0.75
C PHE A 71 4.19 -4.95 0.52
N VAL A 72 4.57 -5.91 -0.33
CA VAL A 72 5.97 -6.28 -0.55
C VAL A 72 6.30 -6.28 -2.03
N GLY A 73 7.40 -5.60 -2.39
CA GLY A 73 7.97 -5.69 -3.72
C GLY A 73 9.18 -4.78 -3.85
N THR A 74 10.33 -5.40 -4.04
CA THR A 74 11.63 -4.72 -4.05
C THR A 74 12.14 -4.43 -5.45
N LYS A 75 11.43 -4.92 -6.47
CA LYS A 75 11.70 -4.60 -7.88
C LYS A 75 11.55 -3.09 -8.08
N ARG A 76 12.46 -2.49 -8.86
CA ARG A 76 12.51 -1.03 -9.11
C ARG A 76 11.18 -0.45 -9.60
N GLN A 77 10.47 -1.20 -10.44
CA GLN A 77 9.17 -0.81 -10.99
C GLN A 77 8.04 -0.90 -9.93
N ALA A 78 8.17 -1.77 -8.93
CA ALA A 78 7.19 -1.98 -7.87
C ALA A 78 7.42 -1.09 -6.65
N ALA A 79 8.67 -0.70 -6.38
CA ALA A 79 9.03 -0.05 -5.12
C ALA A 79 8.29 1.26 -4.84
N GLY A 80 8.08 2.10 -5.86
CA GLY A 80 7.31 3.33 -5.75
C GLY A 80 5.80 3.06 -5.56
N PRO A 81 5.15 2.35 -6.50
CA PRO A 81 3.72 2.04 -6.41
C PRO A 81 3.29 1.34 -5.11
N ILE A 82 4.14 0.45 -4.57
CA ILE A 82 3.85 -0.25 -3.31
C ILE A 82 3.85 0.68 -2.11
N ALA A 83 4.84 1.58 -2.00
CA ALA A 83 4.88 2.54 -0.91
C ALA A 83 3.69 3.48 -0.97
N GLU A 84 3.39 4.02 -2.15
CA GLU A 84 2.26 4.92 -2.37
C GLU A 84 0.91 4.25 -2.04
N ALA A 85 0.71 3.00 -2.46
CA ALA A 85 -0.51 2.25 -2.18
C ALA A 85 -0.71 1.94 -0.69
N ALA A 86 0.36 1.54 -0.01
CA ALA A 86 0.32 1.27 1.43
C ALA A 86 0.08 2.54 2.23
N GLU A 87 0.75 3.65 1.90
CA GLU A 87 0.52 4.95 2.54
C GLU A 87 -0.92 5.44 2.34
N LYS A 88 -1.45 5.37 1.12
CA LYS A 88 -2.84 5.74 0.82
C LYS A 88 -3.87 4.92 1.59
N SER A 89 -3.56 3.65 1.88
CA SER A 89 -4.45 2.74 2.61
C SER A 89 -4.14 2.63 4.10
N ALA A 90 -3.21 3.45 4.62
CA ALA A 90 -2.68 3.38 5.97
C ALA A 90 -2.28 1.95 6.39
N GLN A 91 -1.72 1.20 5.44
CA GLN A 91 -1.14 -0.12 5.62
C GLN A 91 0.40 -0.06 5.54
N PHE A 92 1.05 -1.20 5.73
CA PHE A 92 2.51 -1.27 5.85
C PHE A 92 3.13 -1.74 4.55
N TYR A 93 4.40 -1.38 4.32
CA TYR A 93 5.12 -1.80 3.12
C TYR A 93 6.58 -2.12 3.35
N MET A 94 7.11 -2.95 2.45
CA MET A 94 8.54 -3.18 2.25
C MET A 94 8.84 -3.11 0.76
N ASN A 95 9.42 -1.98 0.35
CA ASN A 95 9.73 -1.67 -1.05
C ASN A 95 11.24 -1.66 -1.36
N HIS A 96 12.07 -1.87 -0.33
CA HIS A 96 13.51 -2.06 -0.44
C HIS A 96 13.86 -3.49 -0.05
N ARG A 97 15.13 -3.86 -0.14
CA ARG A 97 15.61 -5.23 0.07
C ARG A 97 14.97 -5.93 1.29
N TRP A 98 14.35 -7.09 1.05
CA TRP A 98 13.89 -7.98 2.11
C TRP A 98 15.08 -8.49 2.95
N LEU A 99 14.99 -8.31 4.27
CA LEU A 99 15.99 -8.82 5.20
C LEU A 99 15.54 -10.21 5.68
N GLY A 100 16.38 -11.23 5.49
CA GLY A 100 16.07 -12.57 5.98
C GLY A 100 15.84 -12.55 7.50
N GLY A 101 14.76 -13.17 7.96
CA GLY A 101 14.33 -13.13 9.36
C GLY A 101 13.36 -11.99 9.67
N THR A 102 12.88 -11.24 8.67
CA THR A 102 11.97 -10.10 8.91
C THR A 102 10.70 -10.54 9.63
N LEU A 103 10.12 -11.68 9.25
CA LEU A 103 8.91 -12.17 9.90
C LEU A 103 9.25 -13.20 10.97
N THR A 104 10.15 -14.13 10.64
CA THR A 104 10.47 -15.27 11.52
C THR A 104 11.27 -14.89 12.77
N ASN A 105 11.98 -13.75 12.75
CA ASN A 105 12.70 -13.19 13.90
C ASN A 105 12.27 -11.73 14.16
N TRP A 106 10.96 -11.55 14.33
CA TRP A 106 10.35 -10.23 14.57
C TRP A 106 10.95 -9.48 15.76
N GLN A 107 11.41 -10.19 16.79
CA GLN A 107 12.05 -9.58 17.96
C GLN A 107 13.29 -8.78 17.54
N THR A 108 14.18 -9.36 16.74
CA THR A 108 15.41 -8.66 16.28
C THR A 108 15.09 -7.48 15.37
N VAL A 109 14.07 -7.63 14.51
CA VAL A 109 13.58 -6.55 13.65
C VAL A 109 13.02 -5.41 14.48
N SER A 110 12.24 -5.70 15.52
CA SER A 110 11.70 -4.72 16.46
C SER A 110 12.81 -3.94 17.17
N HIS A 111 13.92 -4.58 17.54
CA HIS A 111 15.08 -3.89 18.10
C HIS A 111 15.71 -2.92 17.09
N SER A 112 15.77 -3.31 15.82
CA SER A 112 16.28 -2.44 14.74
C SER A 112 15.35 -1.26 14.45
N ILE A 113 14.02 -1.46 14.57
CA ILE A 113 13.03 -0.38 14.49
C ILE A 113 13.18 0.59 15.67
N ASN A 114 13.35 0.07 16.89
CA ASN A 114 13.60 0.91 18.07
C ASN A 114 14.91 1.69 17.95
N ARG A 115 15.95 1.09 17.36
CA ARG A 115 17.20 1.77 17.02
C ARG A 115 16.98 2.91 16.05
N LEU A 116 16.19 2.71 14.98
CA LEU A 116 15.82 3.76 14.04
C LEU A 116 15.11 4.92 14.75
N ARG A 117 14.11 4.62 15.61
CA ARG A 117 13.40 5.63 16.40
C ARG A 117 14.33 6.44 17.30
N ALA A 118 15.28 5.78 17.97
CA ALA A 118 16.25 6.45 18.82
C ALA A 118 17.21 7.35 18.02
N ILE A 119 17.61 6.95 16.81
CA ILE A 119 18.44 7.79 15.93
C ILE A 119 17.65 9.01 15.46
N ASP A 120 16.37 8.85 15.10
CA ASP A 120 15.52 9.98 14.69
C ASP A 120 15.32 11.00 15.82
N GLU A 121 15.13 10.52 17.05
CA GLU A 121 15.02 11.39 18.24
C GLU A 121 16.34 12.13 18.51
N ALA A 122 17.47 11.44 18.41
CA ALA A 122 18.79 12.06 18.54
C ALA A 122 19.08 13.07 17.42
N ALA A 123 18.59 12.80 16.20
CA ALA A 123 18.70 13.70 15.06
C ALA A 123 17.87 14.98 15.26
N ALA A 124 16.65 14.85 15.79
CA ALA A 124 15.80 15.99 16.13
C ALA A 124 16.44 16.90 17.20
N ASN A 125 17.18 16.30 18.14
CA ASN A 125 17.97 17.00 19.16
C ASN A 125 19.34 17.51 18.65
N GLY A 126 19.63 17.41 17.34
CA GLY A 126 20.80 18.03 16.72
C GLY A 126 22.13 17.30 16.86
N PHE A 127 22.14 16.03 17.32
CA PHE A 127 23.36 15.25 17.53
C PHE A 127 24.43 15.99 18.34
N GLU A 128 24.02 16.65 19.43
CA GLU A 128 24.93 17.39 20.30
C GLU A 128 26.00 16.47 20.90
N GLY A 129 27.24 16.95 20.96
CA GLY A 129 28.38 16.21 21.52
C GLY A 129 29.03 15.17 20.60
N LEU A 130 28.50 14.92 19.40
CA LEU A 130 29.09 13.99 18.43
C LEU A 130 30.12 14.67 17.52
N THR A 131 31.20 13.94 17.21
CA THR A 131 32.15 14.37 16.17
C THR A 131 31.50 14.30 14.79
N LYS A 132 32.04 15.05 13.82
CA LYS A 132 31.56 15.01 12.42
C LYS A 132 31.54 13.59 11.83
N LYS A 133 32.52 12.75 12.23
CA LYS A 133 32.62 11.36 11.76
C LYS A 133 31.50 10.49 12.35
N GLU A 134 31.19 10.66 13.64
CA GLU A 134 30.12 9.92 14.30
C GLU A 134 28.74 10.36 13.79
N ARG A 135 28.53 11.66 13.59
CA ARG A 135 27.32 12.19 12.96
C ARG A 135 27.08 11.59 11.58
N LEU A 136 28.09 11.60 10.71
CA LEU A 136 27.99 10.99 9.39
C LEU A 136 27.71 9.48 9.47
N GLY A 137 28.25 8.81 10.49
CA GLY A 137 27.96 7.41 10.79
C GLY A 137 26.48 7.19 11.11
N MET A 138 25.92 8.01 12.01
CA MET A 138 24.51 7.95 12.39
C MET A 138 23.57 8.28 11.23
N GLU A 139 23.87 9.31 10.42
CA GLU A 139 23.07 9.66 9.24
C GLU A 139 23.03 8.52 8.21
N ARG A 140 24.16 7.83 8.00
CA ARG A 140 24.22 6.65 7.12
C ARG A 140 23.44 5.46 7.68
N GLU A 141 23.53 5.24 8.99
CA GLU A 141 22.77 4.20 9.68
C GLU A 141 21.27 4.47 9.57
N GLN A 142 20.85 5.70 9.86
CA GLN A 142 19.47 6.19 9.72
C GLN A 142 18.96 5.99 8.30
N ALA A 143 19.67 6.47 7.28
CA ALA A 143 19.24 6.34 5.89
C ALA A 143 19.06 4.87 5.48
N LYS A 144 19.96 3.98 5.92
CA LYS A 144 19.88 2.54 5.63
C LYS A 144 18.69 1.88 6.33
N LEU A 145 18.48 2.19 7.61
CA LEU A 145 17.37 1.66 8.39
C LEU A 145 16.03 2.20 7.88
N GLN A 146 15.94 3.50 7.60
CA GLN A 146 14.74 4.14 7.05
C GLN A 146 14.35 3.53 5.70
N ALA A 147 15.32 3.31 4.80
CA ALA A 147 15.06 2.69 3.51
C ALA A 147 14.51 1.26 3.64
N SER A 148 14.95 0.50 4.65
CA SER A 148 14.60 -0.93 4.79
C SER A 148 13.40 -1.18 5.69
N LEU A 149 13.23 -0.38 6.75
CA LEU A 149 12.28 -0.62 7.84
C LEU A 149 11.25 0.51 7.99
N GLY A 150 11.36 1.61 7.25
CA GLY A 150 10.47 2.77 7.37
C GLY A 150 9.00 2.40 7.22
N GLY A 151 8.67 1.59 6.21
CA GLY A 151 7.29 1.17 5.93
C GLY A 151 6.69 0.17 6.92
N ILE A 152 7.49 -0.42 7.81
CA ILE A 152 7.02 -1.33 8.87
C ILE A 152 7.25 -0.78 10.28
N ARG A 153 7.74 0.46 10.39
CA ARG A 153 8.08 1.12 11.65
C ARG A 153 6.93 1.12 12.65
N GLU A 154 5.72 1.37 12.16
CA GLU A 154 4.51 1.48 12.98
C GLU A 154 3.65 0.20 13.01
N MET A 155 4.15 -0.92 12.48
CA MET A 155 3.36 -2.16 12.35
C MET A 155 3.09 -2.88 13.67
N GLY A 156 3.98 -2.71 14.65
CA GLY A 156 3.83 -3.24 16.02
C GLY A 156 3.86 -4.77 16.18
N GLY A 157 3.87 -5.54 15.10
CA GLY A 157 3.85 -7.01 15.09
C GLY A 157 3.93 -7.57 13.68
N VAL A 158 3.84 -8.89 13.54
CA VAL A 158 3.77 -9.54 12.21
C VAL A 158 2.43 -9.25 11.51
N PRO A 159 2.40 -9.17 10.17
CA PRO A 159 1.17 -8.93 9.42
C PRO A 159 0.25 -10.16 9.42
N ASP A 160 -1.03 -9.91 9.15
CA ASP A 160 -2.07 -10.95 9.05
C ASP A 160 -2.27 -11.42 7.60
N LEU A 161 -1.81 -10.63 6.62
CA LEU A 161 -1.83 -10.94 5.19
C LEU A 161 -0.67 -10.24 4.49
N MET A 162 -0.10 -10.88 3.47
CA MET A 162 0.89 -10.26 2.59
C MET A 162 0.36 -10.10 1.17
N PHE A 163 0.62 -8.94 0.58
CA PHE A 163 0.40 -8.66 -0.83
C PHE A 163 1.75 -8.48 -1.53
N VAL A 164 2.11 -9.38 -2.44
CA VAL A 164 3.46 -9.48 -3.00
C VAL A 164 3.44 -9.26 -4.51
N ILE A 165 4.38 -8.46 -5.02
CA ILE A 165 4.65 -8.30 -6.45
C ILE A 165 6.01 -8.93 -6.76
N ASP A 166 6.02 -9.83 -7.76
CA ASP A 166 7.17 -10.67 -8.17
C ASP A 166 7.56 -11.72 -7.11
N VAL A 167 6.95 -12.90 -7.24
CA VAL A 167 7.21 -14.06 -6.37
C VAL A 167 8.65 -14.55 -6.41
N ASN A 168 9.32 -14.46 -7.56
CA ASN A 168 10.68 -14.96 -7.70
C ASN A 168 11.67 -14.03 -7.02
N LYS A 169 11.41 -12.72 -7.03
CA LYS A 169 12.24 -11.73 -6.34
C LYS A 169 12.07 -11.77 -4.83
N GLU A 170 10.84 -12.06 -4.36
CA GLU A 170 10.46 -12.06 -2.94
C GLU A 170 10.29 -13.47 -2.36
N ASP A 171 11.01 -14.45 -2.89
CA ASP A 171 10.93 -15.86 -2.50
C ASP A 171 11.19 -16.06 -0.99
N LEU A 172 12.15 -15.35 -0.42
CA LEU A 172 12.46 -15.37 1.01
C LEU A 172 11.27 -14.89 1.85
N ALA A 173 10.58 -13.82 1.42
CA ALA A 173 9.43 -13.27 2.12
C ALA A 173 8.28 -14.29 2.16
N ILE A 174 8.00 -14.91 1.03
CA ILE A 174 6.96 -15.93 0.88
C ILE A 174 7.29 -17.19 1.71
N ASN A 175 8.55 -17.60 1.72
CA ASN A 175 9.00 -18.73 2.53
C ASN A 175 8.87 -18.47 4.04
N GLU A 176 9.16 -17.25 4.49
CA GLU A 176 8.96 -16.86 5.88
C GLU A 176 7.47 -16.79 6.25
N ALA A 177 6.65 -16.19 5.39
CA ALA A 177 5.19 -16.12 5.57
C ALA A 177 4.58 -17.52 5.72
N LYS A 178 4.97 -18.44 4.83
CA LYS A 178 4.53 -19.84 4.85
C LYS A 178 4.92 -20.56 6.13
N LYS A 179 6.11 -20.30 6.70
CA LYS A 179 6.54 -20.91 7.97
C LYS A 179 5.68 -20.45 9.15
N LEU A 180 5.21 -19.21 9.12
CA LEU A 180 4.36 -18.63 10.17
C LEU A 180 2.86 -18.84 9.92
N GLY A 181 2.48 -19.37 8.76
CA GLY A 181 1.08 -19.53 8.36
C GLY A 181 0.40 -18.21 7.99
N ILE A 182 1.17 -17.20 7.60
CA ILE A 182 0.63 -15.93 7.12
C ILE A 182 0.19 -16.12 5.65
N PRO A 183 -1.08 -15.87 5.31
CA PRO A 183 -1.58 -16.01 3.95
C PRO A 183 -0.92 -15.01 3.00
N VAL A 184 -0.65 -15.47 1.77
CA VAL A 184 0.01 -14.69 0.72
C VAL A 184 -0.90 -14.52 -0.49
N VAL A 185 -1.16 -13.26 -0.83
CA VAL A 185 -1.70 -12.81 -2.11
C VAL A 185 -0.52 -12.38 -2.98
N ALA A 186 -0.37 -12.90 -4.19
CA ALA A 186 0.74 -12.49 -5.05
C ALA A 186 0.39 -12.44 -6.53
N VAL A 187 1.01 -11.48 -7.22
CA VAL A 187 1.06 -11.44 -8.68
C VAL A 187 2.12 -12.42 -9.16
N VAL A 188 1.70 -13.38 -10.00
CA VAL A 188 2.55 -14.47 -10.49
C VAL A 188 2.65 -14.41 -12.01
N ASP A 189 3.83 -14.05 -12.50
CA ASP A 189 4.15 -14.13 -13.93
C ASP A 189 4.57 -15.57 -14.30
N THR A 190 4.56 -15.84 -15.59
CA THR A 190 4.91 -17.09 -16.28
C THR A 190 6.25 -17.72 -15.89
N ASN A 191 7.24 -16.97 -15.41
CA ASN A 191 8.54 -17.48 -14.95
C ASN A 191 8.54 -17.89 -13.47
N CYS A 192 7.51 -17.51 -12.70
CA CYS A 192 7.42 -17.75 -11.28
C CYS A 192 6.72 -19.09 -10.98
N SER A 193 7.02 -19.70 -9.84
CA SER A 193 6.27 -20.87 -9.36
C SER A 193 5.06 -20.37 -8.56
N PRO A 194 3.84 -20.86 -8.81
CA PRO A 194 2.66 -20.49 -8.00
C PRO A 194 2.69 -21.11 -6.59
N SER A 195 3.63 -22.02 -6.32
CA SER A 195 3.73 -22.71 -5.04
C SER A 195 4.07 -21.78 -3.87
N GLY A 196 3.30 -21.87 -2.79
CA GLY A 196 3.50 -21.04 -1.59
C GLY A 196 2.70 -19.74 -1.60
N VAL A 197 1.94 -19.47 -2.66
CA VAL A 197 0.96 -18.38 -2.74
C VAL A 197 -0.43 -18.98 -2.53
N ASP A 198 -1.20 -18.40 -1.61
CA ASP A 198 -2.56 -18.86 -1.29
C ASP A 198 -3.61 -18.28 -2.25
N TYR A 199 -3.42 -17.02 -2.64
CA TYR A 199 -4.26 -16.31 -3.59
C TYR A 199 -3.43 -15.80 -4.76
N ILE A 200 -3.39 -16.62 -5.81
CA ILE A 200 -2.61 -16.38 -7.02
C ILE A 200 -3.34 -15.38 -7.90
N ILE A 201 -2.65 -14.34 -8.37
CA ILE A 201 -3.12 -13.43 -9.41
C ILE A 201 -2.22 -13.65 -10.63
N PRO A 202 -2.63 -14.45 -11.63
CA PRO A 202 -1.83 -14.62 -12.84
C PRO A 202 -1.74 -13.30 -13.58
N GLY A 203 -0.53 -12.72 -13.68
CA GLY A 203 -0.37 -11.42 -14.29
C GLY A 203 1.08 -10.98 -14.46
N ASN A 204 1.26 -9.95 -15.29
CA ASN A 204 2.55 -9.30 -15.52
C ASN A 204 3.05 -8.57 -14.26
N ASP A 205 4.30 -8.80 -13.87
CA ASP A 205 4.96 -8.15 -12.73
C ASP A 205 6.10 -7.18 -13.11
N ASP A 206 6.28 -6.91 -14.41
CA ASP A 206 7.33 -6.03 -14.96
C ASP A 206 6.78 -4.71 -15.49
N ALA A 207 5.54 -4.72 -16.01
CA ALA A 207 4.92 -3.52 -16.57
C ALA A 207 4.48 -2.56 -15.45
N ALA A 208 5.08 -1.37 -15.42
CA ALA A 208 4.73 -0.33 -14.44
C ALA A 208 3.22 -0.02 -14.39
N ARG A 209 2.54 0.00 -15.54
CA ARG A 209 1.07 0.22 -15.60
C ARG A 209 0.27 -0.91 -14.97
N ALA A 210 0.70 -2.16 -15.13
CA ALA A 210 0.06 -3.31 -14.50
C ALA A 210 0.29 -3.31 -12.99
N ILE A 211 1.54 -3.09 -12.55
CA ILE A 211 1.93 -2.96 -11.14
C ILE A 211 1.11 -1.87 -10.44
N SER A 212 1.08 -0.66 -11.01
CA SER A 212 0.29 0.45 -10.45
C SER A 212 -1.19 0.11 -10.36
N LEU A 213 -1.74 -0.62 -11.34
CA LEU A 213 -3.14 -1.05 -11.30
C LEU A 213 -3.41 -2.02 -10.14
N TYR A 214 -2.57 -3.04 -9.93
CA TYR A 214 -2.78 -3.95 -8.79
C TYR A 214 -2.64 -3.23 -7.46
N CYS A 215 -1.63 -2.36 -7.33
CA CYS A 215 -1.41 -1.56 -6.14
C CYS A 215 -2.61 -0.65 -5.82
N ASP A 216 -3.17 0.04 -6.82
CA ASP A 216 -4.35 0.90 -6.66
C ASP A 216 -5.59 0.09 -6.25
N LEU A 217 -5.85 -1.04 -6.92
CA LEU A 217 -6.98 -1.92 -6.57
C LEU A 217 -6.83 -2.48 -5.15
N ALA A 218 -5.65 -2.96 -4.77
CA ALA A 218 -5.37 -3.49 -3.44
C ALA A 218 -5.50 -2.41 -2.35
N ALA A 219 -5.01 -1.19 -2.60
CA ALA A 219 -5.17 -0.07 -1.68
C ALA A 219 -6.64 0.31 -1.47
N ARG A 220 -7.43 0.38 -2.56
CA ARG A 220 -8.88 0.65 -2.47
C ARG A 220 -9.64 -0.44 -1.71
N ALA A 221 -9.28 -1.71 -1.92
CA ALA A 221 -9.86 -2.82 -1.18
C ALA A 221 -9.53 -2.73 0.33
N ALA A 222 -8.30 -2.38 0.68
CA ALA A 222 -7.89 -2.16 2.07
C ALA A 222 -8.65 -0.96 2.70
N LEU A 223 -8.80 0.15 1.97
CA LEU A 223 -9.56 1.33 2.42
C LEU A 223 -11.05 1.03 2.67
N ASP A 224 -11.68 0.25 1.80
CA ASP A 224 -13.07 -0.17 2.04
C ASP A 224 -13.17 -1.10 3.26
N GLY A 225 -12.19 -1.98 3.45
CA GLY A 225 -12.09 -2.80 4.66
C GLY A 225 -11.97 -1.95 5.94
N MET A 226 -11.11 -0.93 5.91
CA MET A 226 -10.94 0.00 7.04
C MET A 226 -12.23 0.79 7.33
N SER A 227 -12.92 1.25 6.29
CA SER A 227 -14.20 1.94 6.42
C SER A 227 -15.27 1.02 7.05
N ALA A 228 -15.29 -0.25 6.65
CA ALA A 228 -16.18 -1.25 7.24
C ALA A 228 -15.84 -1.55 8.71
N GLN A 229 -14.55 -1.60 9.05
CA GLN A 229 -14.08 -1.76 10.43
C GLN A 229 -14.56 -0.61 11.33
N LEU A 230 -14.40 0.64 10.87
CA LEU A 230 -14.83 1.83 11.61
C LEU A 230 -16.36 1.87 11.80
N GLY A 231 -17.11 1.57 10.74
CA GLY A 231 -18.57 1.47 10.82
C GLY A 231 -19.04 0.38 11.80
N ALA A 232 -18.38 -0.78 11.81
CA ALA A 232 -18.67 -1.86 12.76
C ALA A 232 -18.29 -1.50 14.22
N ALA A 233 -17.28 -0.65 14.40
CA ALA A 233 -16.87 -0.11 15.70
C ALA A 233 -17.78 1.03 16.21
N GLY A 234 -18.85 1.39 15.48
CA GLY A 234 -19.78 2.44 15.85
C GLY A 234 -19.27 3.86 15.56
N VAL A 235 -18.18 3.99 14.78
CA VAL A 235 -17.72 5.27 14.24
C VAL A 235 -18.45 5.49 12.92
N ASP A 236 -19.59 6.17 12.98
CA ASP A 236 -20.33 6.57 11.79
C ASP A 236 -19.65 7.77 11.12
N MET A 237 -18.76 7.47 10.16
CA MET A 237 -18.10 8.49 9.34
C MET A 237 -19.11 9.39 8.63
N GLY A 238 -20.31 8.91 8.30
CA GLY A 238 -21.35 9.74 7.68
C GLY A 238 -21.90 10.82 8.61
N ALA A 239 -21.95 10.56 9.91
CA ALA A 239 -22.33 11.55 10.91
C ALA A 239 -21.20 12.58 11.15
N MET A 240 -19.93 12.15 11.10
CA MET A 240 -18.79 13.09 11.15
C MET A 240 -18.68 13.94 9.89
N GLU A 241 -18.87 13.37 8.70
CA GLU A 241 -18.83 14.11 7.43
C GLU A 241 -19.99 15.12 7.34
N GLN A 242 -21.17 14.78 7.87
CA GLN A 242 -22.28 15.72 8.05
C GLN A 242 -21.96 16.80 9.08
N GLN A 243 -21.34 16.47 10.21
CA GLN A 243 -20.93 17.47 11.22
C GLN A 243 -19.88 18.43 10.68
N TYR A 244 -18.86 17.94 9.96
CA TYR A 244 -17.84 18.81 9.34
C TYR A 244 -18.41 19.64 8.18
N ALA A 245 -19.35 19.09 7.40
CA ALA A 245 -20.05 19.85 6.37
C ALA A 245 -20.95 20.93 6.99
N GLU A 246 -21.71 20.59 8.04
CA GLU A 246 -22.54 21.55 8.78
C GLU A 246 -21.71 22.62 9.49
N GLU A 247 -20.57 22.26 10.09
CA GLU A 247 -19.63 23.21 10.72
C GLU A 247 -18.98 24.13 9.66
N GLY A 248 -18.56 23.59 8.51
CA GLY A 248 -18.02 24.40 7.41
C GLY A 248 -19.04 25.33 6.76
N LEU A 249 -20.29 24.88 6.65
CA LEU A 249 -21.42 25.70 6.20
C LEU A 249 -21.79 26.78 7.23
N ALA A 250 -21.72 26.48 8.52
CA ALA A 250 -21.96 27.43 9.60
C ALA A 250 -20.84 28.49 9.69
N GLU A 251 -19.59 28.12 9.46
CA GLU A 251 -18.45 29.04 9.43
C GLU A 251 -18.51 29.97 8.19
N GLN A 252 -18.94 29.45 7.04
CA GLN A 252 -19.22 30.28 5.85
C GLN A 252 -20.41 31.22 6.05
N ALA A 253 -21.51 30.76 6.66
CA ALA A 253 -22.65 31.61 6.96
C ALA A 253 -22.32 32.70 8.00
N ALA A 254 -21.46 32.42 8.97
CA ALA A 254 -20.97 33.41 9.92
C ALA A 254 -20.03 34.45 9.25
N ALA A 255 -19.21 34.03 8.29
CA ALA A 255 -18.35 34.91 7.50
C ALA A 255 -19.16 35.83 6.57
N ASP A 256 -20.22 35.31 5.92
CA ASP A 256 -21.11 36.11 5.07
C ASP A 256 -21.95 37.11 5.88
N ALA A 257 -22.44 36.73 7.07
CA ALA A 257 -23.16 37.64 7.97
C ALA A 257 -22.27 38.76 8.55
N ALA A 258 -20.97 38.48 8.76
CA ALA A 258 -19.99 39.48 9.16
C ALA A 258 -19.61 40.45 8.02
N ALA A 259 -19.68 39.98 6.77
CA ALA A 259 -19.47 40.83 5.59
C ALA A 259 -20.68 41.74 5.33
N GLU A 260 -21.91 41.25 5.50
CA GLU A 260 -23.15 42.01 5.28
C GLU A 260 -23.39 43.09 6.34
N THR A 261 -22.88 42.90 7.57
CA THR A 261 -22.94 43.92 8.63
C THR A 261 -21.89 45.03 8.48
N ALA A 262 -20.85 44.83 7.66
CA ALA A 262 -19.83 45.83 7.34
C ALA A 262 -20.24 46.77 6.18
N GLU A 263 -21.30 46.45 5.43
CA GLU A 263 -21.72 47.20 4.23
C GLU A 263 -23.07 47.93 4.39
N ALA A 264 -23.46 48.29 5.62
CA ALA A 264 -24.57 49.21 5.85
C ALA A 264 -24.09 50.67 5.75
N PRO A 265 -24.66 51.51 4.86
CA PRO A 265 -24.17 52.86 4.60
C PRO A 265 -24.54 53.83 5.73
N ALA A 266 -23.57 54.66 6.12
CA ALA A 266 -23.79 55.85 6.93
C ALA A 266 -24.68 56.84 6.16
N ALA A 267 -25.94 56.97 6.58
CA ALA A 267 -26.85 57.99 6.09
C ALA A 267 -26.49 59.35 6.71
N ASP A 268 -25.93 60.20 5.86
CA ASP A 268 -26.12 61.65 5.73
C ASP A 268 -26.74 62.41 6.93
N GLU A 269 -25.91 63.19 7.63
CA GLU A 269 -26.36 64.43 8.31
C GLU A 269 -25.59 65.62 7.72
N THR A 270 -26.28 66.36 6.88
CA THR A 270 -25.95 67.70 6.42
C THR A 270 -26.43 68.74 7.43
N ALA A 271 -25.54 69.58 7.95
CA ALA A 271 -25.83 70.94 8.46
C ALA A 271 -24.50 71.68 8.73
N ALA A 272 -24.05 72.56 7.84
CA ALA A 272 -24.31 74.01 7.88
C ALA A 272 -23.58 74.77 9.00
N GLN A 273 -22.37 75.28 8.68
CA GLN A 273 -21.94 76.70 8.68
C GLN A 273 -20.42 76.81 8.74
#